data_AF-A0A0F7PK32-F1
#
_entry.id   AF-A0A0F7PK32-F1
#
_cell.length_a   1.000
_cell.length_b   1.000
_cell.length_c   1.000
_cell.angle_alpha   90.00
_cell.angle_beta   90.00
_cell.angle_gamma   90.00
#
_symmetry.space_group_name_H-M   'P 1'
#
loop_
_entity.id
_entity.type
_entity.pdbx_description
1 polymer ?
#
loop_
_entity_poly.entity_id
_entity_poly.type
_entity_poly.pdbx_seq_one_letter_code
_entity_poly.pdbx_strand_id
1 'polypeptide(L)'
;MAQWDKKYEAYLSKEEAASGKELADQMSTNAEFRRDRLENTLRQTLSVDDTVDWNILKDNSKFEREKYPRQPKEERVTLTPPPPLKISFFQVLFGQRGKLQAQYDAQVANYAREVERVKSANAKTHAEWVAARDQWNADQDEKARIFAEVQEAENGKVDALKSAWQNGQPEAVEEHASIVLEASDHDEAVPKQWEIQYNPETKLLVVEYMLPAPEDLPITKSVRYVSSTGELNETNISERDRKALYDNLCYQICLRTIHELLEADSSGNIENIAFNGWADTIDRATGQQVTATILSVMTNKGEFLQINLGQVDPRACFKSLKGVSAASLVGLTPIAPVIELEKTDKRFVEARASQVATDGTTNLAAMDWEEFEHLVRELFEKEFASRGGEVKVTRSSSDGGVDAVAFDPDPITGGKIVIQAKRYTRTVGVAAVRDLFGTTMNEGASKGILVTTADYGPDAYKFASDKPITLMTGSHLLHLLEKHGFKAKIDIKAARAEMGMGS
;
A
#
# COMPACT_ATOMS: atom_id res chain seq x y z
N MET A 1 30.42 -22.65 48.48
CA MET A 1 30.04 -22.62 47.06
C MET A 1 28.69 -23.28 46.85
N ALA A 2 28.52 -24.59 47.11
CA ALA A 2 27.22 -25.31 46.92
C ALA A 2 25.95 -24.69 47.57
N GLN A 3 26.06 -23.97 48.69
CA GLN A 3 24.91 -23.32 49.34
C GLN A 3 24.50 -21.99 48.69
N TRP A 4 25.44 -21.32 48.01
CA TRP A 4 25.19 -20.10 47.24
C TRP A 4 24.57 -20.45 45.89
N ASP A 5 25.04 -21.50 45.23
CA ASP A 5 24.49 -21.98 43.96
C ASP A 5 23.01 -22.37 44.11
N LYS A 6 22.67 -23.13 45.16
CA LYS A 6 21.27 -23.50 45.47
C LYS A 6 20.38 -22.29 45.80
N LYS A 7 20.92 -21.25 46.42
CA LYS A 7 20.17 -20.00 46.69
C LYS A 7 19.96 -19.18 45.43
N TYR A 8 20.94 -19.19 44.53
CA TYR A 8 20.87 -18.49 43.26
C TYR A 8 19.88 -19.17 42.30
N GLU A 9 19.91 -20.50 42.20
CA GLU A 9 18.91 -21.28 41.44
C GLU A 9 17.48 -21.05 41.96
N ALA A 10 17.28 -21.03 43.28
CA ALA A 10 15.98 -20.72 43.88
C ALA A 10 15.53 -19.27 43.64
N TYR A 11 16.47 -18.33 43.54
CA TYR A 11 16.19 -16.94 43.19
C TYR A 11 15.74 -16.83 41.72
N LEU A 12 16.49 -17.43 40.78
CA LEU A 12 16.15 -17.45 39.36
C LEU A 12 14.79 -18.10 39.11
N SER A 13 14.53 -19.26 39.71
CA SER A 13 13.23 -19.94 39.59
C SER A 13 12.06 -19.10 40.13
N LYS A 14 12.30 -18.30 41.18
CA LYS A 14 11.30 -17.37 41.73
C LYS A 14 11.07 -16.17 40.80
N GLU A 15 12.13 -15.65 40.17
CA GLU A 15 12.07 -14.55 39.22
C GLU A 15 11.36 -14.97 37.92
N GLU A 16 11.69 -16.14 37.37
CA GLU A 16 10.99 -16.75 36.23
C GLU A 16 9.50 -16.96 36.54
N ALA A 17 9.19 -17.47 37.74
CA ALA A 17 7.80 -17.66 38.14
C ALA A 17 7.04 -16.34 38.36
N ALA A 18 7.72 -15.27 38.73
CA ALA A 18 7.11 -13.94 38.84
C ALA A 18 6.86 -13.34 37.45
N SER A 19 7.84 -13.41 36.54
CA SER A 19 7.72 -12.94 35.16
C SER A 19 6.65 -13.72 34.39
N GLY A 20 6.59 -15.05 34.56
CA GLY A 20 5.56 -15.88 33.94
C GLY A 20 4.14 -15.56 34.43
N LYS A 21 3.97 -15.24 35.72
CA LYS A 21 2.68 -14.76 36.26
C LYS A 21 2.30 -13.40 35.69
N GLU A 22 3.24 -12.46 35.64
CA GLU A 22 2.99 -11.14 35.08
C GLU A 22 2.58 -11.22 33.60
N LEU A 23 3.24 -12.06 32.81
CA LEU A 23 2.86 -12.31 31.42
C LEU A 23 1.45 -12.91 31.31
N ALA A 24 1.10 -13.89 32.15
CA ALA A 24 -0.23 -14.48 32.17
C ALA A 24 -1.33 -13.45 32.52
N ASP A 25 -1.05 -12.58 33.49
CA ASP A 25 -1.96 -11.49 33.88
C ASP A 25 -2.12 -10.47 32.75
N GLN A 26 -1.03 -10.11 32.05
CA GLN A 26 -1.07 -9.23 30.87
C GLN A 26 -1.90 -9.84 29.73
N MET A 27 -1.68 -11.12 29.41
CA MET A 27 -2.45 -11.82 28.37
C MET A 27 -3.93 -11.91 28.73
N SER A 28 -4.26 -12.20 30.00
CA SER A 28 -5.65 -12.21 30.48
C SER A 28 -6.32 -10.84 30.32
N THR A 29 -5.60 -9.78 30.69
CA THR A 29 -6.07 -8.39 30.58
C THR A 29 -6.28 -8.00 29.10
N ASN A 30 -5.35 -8.37 28.21
CA ASN A 30 -5.49 -8.11 26.78
C ASN A 30 -6.70 -8.83 26.18
N ALA A 31 -6.89 -10.11 26.53
CA ALA A 31 -8.02 -10.88 26.03
C ALA A 31 -9.36 -10.34 26.53
N GLU A 32 -9.43 -9.87 27.78
CA GLU A 32 -10.60 -9.15 28.31
C GLU A 32 -10.87 -7.84 27.56
N PHE A 33 -9.84 -7.01 27.36
CA PHE A 33 -9.95 -5.76 26.60
C PHE A 33 -10.46 -5.99 25.17
N ARG A 34 -9.92 -7.01 24.47
CA ARG A 34 -10.37 -7.34 23.11
C ARG A 34 -11.84 -7.78 23.06
N ARG A 35 -12.29 -8.60 24.02
CA ARG A 35 -13.71 -8.98 24.10
C ARG A 35 -14.59 -7.78 24.40
N ASP A 36 -14.20 -6.92 25.34
CA ASP A 36 -14.94 -5.70 25.65
C ASP A 36 -15.04 -4.76 24.44
N ARG A 37 -13.96 -4.66 23.65
CA ARG A 37 -13.97 -3.94 22.37
C ARG A 37 -15.01 -4.50 21.40
N LEU A 38 -15.08 -5.82 21.23
CA LEU A 38 -16.11 -6.47 20.39
C LEU A 38 -17.53 -6.26 20.92
N GLU A 39 -17.73 -6.40 22.24
CA GLU A 39 -19.03 -6.18 22.90
C GLU A 39 -19.52 -4.74 22.76
N ASN A 40 -18.62 -3.76 22.61
CA ASN A 40 -18.95 -2.35 22.49
C ASN A 40 -18.70 -1.75 21.10
N THR A 41 -18.56 -2.57 20.06
CA THR A 41 -18.26 -2.15 18.67
C THR A 41 -19.10 -0.96 18.22
N LEU A 42 -20.43 -1.00 18.40
CA LEU A 42 -21.34 0.08 18.01
C LEU A 42 -21.18 1.32 18.89
N ARG A 43 -20.96 1.16 20.20
CA ARG A 43 -20.86 2.31 21.12
C ARG A 43 -19.60 3.15 20.89
N GLN A 44 -18.51 2.53 20.43
CA GLN A 44 -17.23 3.19 20.24
C GLN A 44 -17.28 4.26 19.15
N THR A 45 -17.95 3.98 18.02
CA THR A 45 -18.10 4.94 16.91
C THR A 45 -18.96 6.16 17.26
N LEU A 46 -19.96 6.05 18.15
CA LEU A 46 -20.92 7.15 18.42
C LEU A 46 -20.31 8.46 18.99
N SER A 47 -19.01 8.45 19.32
CA SER A 47 -18.26 9.61 19.79
C SER A 47 -17.17 10.07 18.82
N VAL A 48 -16.99 9.33 17.72
CA VAL A 48 -16.08 9.62 16.62
C VAL A 48 -16.86 10.46 15.60
N ASP A 49 -16.17 11.36 14.91
CA ASP A 49 -16.70 12.06 13.74
C ASP A 49 -16.26 11.27 12.52
N ASP A 50 -17.18 10.58 11.87
CA ASP A 50 -16.87 9.70 10.74
C ASP A 50 -16.75 10.45 9.40
N THR A 51 -16.80 11.79 9.40
CA THR A 51 -16.62 12.58 8.18
C THR A 51 -15.19 12.51 7.64
N VAL A 52 -15.08 12.48 6.30
CA VAL A 52 -13.77 12.43 5.63
C VAL A 52 -13.08 13.80 5.65
N ASP A 53 -11.94 13.90 6.35
CA ASP A 53 -11.03 15.03 6.19
C ASP A 53 -10.20 14.89 4.90
N TRP A 54 -10.71 15.50 3.84
CA TRP A 54 -10.08 15.54 2.51
C TRP A 54 -8.64 16.07 2.50
N ASN A 55 -8.20 16.85 3.50
CA ASN A 55 -6.83 17.35 3.53
C ASN A 55 -5.84 16.27 3.98
N ILE A 56 -6.28 15.29 4.78
CA ILE A 56 -5.43 14.16 5.21
C ILE A 56 -5.10 13.26 4.02
N LEU A 57 -6.01 13.16 3.04
CA LEU A 57 -5.79 12.40 1.80
C LEU A 57 -4.79 13.07 0.84
N LYS A 58 -4.40 14.33 1.09
CA LYS A 58 -3.46 15.08 0.24
C LYS A 58 -2.02 14.92 0.72
N ASP A 59 -1.10 14.85 -0.23
CA ASP A 59 0.33 14.99 0.06
C ASP A 59 0.65 16.45 0.40
N ASN A 60 1.03 16.66 1.67
CA ASN A 60 1.44 17.95 2.23
C ASN A 60 2.96 18.02 2.49
N SER A 61 3.73 17.05 1.99
CA SER A 61 5.18 16.99 2.16
C SER A 61 5.88 18.14 1.42
N LYS A 62 7.09 18.49 1.87
CA LYS A 62 7.88 19.58 1.29
C LYS A 62 9.12 19.04 0.63
N PHE A 63 9.48 19.61 -0.52
CA PHE A 63 10.73 19.27 -1.17
C PHE A 63 11.93 19.68 -0.30
N GLU A 64 12.74 18.70 0.10
CA GLU A 64 13.98 18.94 0.84
C GLU A 64 15.15 19.20 -0.12
N ARG A 65 15.63 20.45 -0.14
CA ARG A 65 16.75 20.83 -1.02
C ARG A 65 18.09 20.36 -0.46
N GLU A 66 18.84 19.62 -1.25
CA GLU A 66 20.19 19.17 -0.89
C GLU A 66 21.22 20.32 -0.97
N LYS A 67 22.15 20.34 -0.01
CA LYS A 67 23.21 21.35 0.05
C LYS A 67 24.38 20.98 -0.86
N TYR A 68 24.82 21.93 -1.69
CA TYR A 68 26.02 21.76 -2.49
C TYR A 68 27.29 21.69 -1.63
N PRO A 69 28.32 20.91 -2.02
CA PRO A 69 29.59 20.85 -1.31
C PRO A 69 30.25 22.21 -1.12
N ARG A 70 31.00 22.34 -0.01
CA ARG A 70 31.70 23.58 0.36
C ARG A 70 32.76 23.96 -0.67
N GLN A 71 33.02 25.26 -0.80
CA GLN A 71 34.05 25.81 -1.67
C GLN A 71 35.43 25.18 -1.41
N PRO A 72 36.20 24.83 -2.47
CA PRO A 72 37.56 24.32 -2.34
C PRO A 72 38.46 25.33 -1.63
N LYS A 73 39.41 24.83 -0.85
CA LYS A 73 40.46 25.67 -0.26
C LYS A 73 41.46 26.08 -1.36
N GLU A 74 41.81 27.37 -1.38
CA GLU A 74 42.80 27.90 -2.31
C GLU A 74 44.20 27.33 -2.06
N GLU A 75 44.92 26.99 -3.13
CA GLU A 75 46.34 26.66 -3.13
C GLU A 75 47.14 27.91 -2.69
N ARG A 76 48.20 27.69 -1.90
CA ARG A 76 49.07 28.75 -1.41
C ARG A 76 50.44 28.66 -2.06
N VAL A 77 51.04 29.81 -2.35
CA VAL A 77 52.43 29.88 -2.83
C VAL A 77 53.35 29.31 -1.77
N THR A 78 54.10 28.26 -2.12
CA THR A 78 55.00 27.55 -1.21
C THR A 78 56.40 28.17 -1.16
N LEU A 79 56.79 28.86 -2.23
CA LEU A 79 58.07 29.56 -2.32
C LEU A 79 58.06 30.83 -1.46
N THR A 80 59.17 31.08 -0.78
CA THR A 80 59.39 32.37 -0.11
C THR A 80 59.85 33.42 -1.11
N PRO A 81 59.43 34.69 -0.94
CA PRO A 81 59.90 35.78 -1.80
C PRO A 81 61.42 35.93 -1.65
N PRO A 82 62.17 36.05 -2.76
CA PRO A 82 63.62 36.22 -2.71
C PRO A 82 63.99 37.48 -1.91
N PRO A 83 64.95 37.39 -0.97
CA PRO A 83 65.40 38.56 -0.22
C PRO A 83 66.16 39.53 -1.15
N PRO A 84 66.13 40.84 -0.88
CA PRO A 84 66.79 41.83 -1.74
C PRO A 84 68.28 41.53 -1.91
N LEU A 85 68.77 41.62 -3.15
CA LEU A 85 70.15 41.30 -3.49
C LEU A 85 71.14 42.22 -2.76
N LYS A 86 71.99 41.64 -1.91
CA LYS A 86 73.09 42.34 -1.24
C LYS A 86 74.42 41.89 -1.85
N ILE A 87 75.10 42.78 -2.56
CA ILE A 87 76.40 42.49 -3.18
C ILE A 87 77.52 43.13 -2.36
N SER A 88 78.49 42.35 -1.93
CA SER A 88 79.65 42.84 -1.16
C SER A 88 80.75 43.40 -2.08
N PHE A 89 81.52 44.37 -1.61
CA PHE A 89 82.64 45.00 -2.35
C PHE A 89 83.63 43.97 -2.92
N PHE A 90 84.00 42.94 -2.14
CA PHE A 90 84.90 41.88 -2.59
C PHE A 90 84.30 41.06 -3.76
N GLN A 91 82.99 40.83 -3.78
CA GLN A 91 82.33 40.07 -4.86
C GLN A 91 82.29 40.85 -6.19
N VAL A 92 82.29 42.19 -6.11
CA VAL A 92 82.42 43.07 -7.29
C VAL A 92 83.84 43.00 -7.84
N LEU A 93 84.86 43.03 -6.96
CA LEU A 93 86.28 42.99 -7.34
C LEU A 93 86.71 41.68 -8.01
N PHE A 94 86.07 40.56 -7.66
CA PHE A 94 86.28 39.23 -8.27
C PHE A 94 85.38 38.94 -9.49
N GLY A 95 84.68 39.95 -10.04
CA GLY A 95 83.88 39.80 -11.26
C GLY A 95 82.60 38.95 -11.09
N GLN A 96 82.17 38.64 -9.86
CA GLN A 96 81.03 37.74 -9.59
C GLN A 96 79.67 38.44 -9.69
N ARG A 97 79.64 39.77 -9.82
CA ARG A 97 78.43 40.61 -9.86
C ARG A 97 77.38 40.12 -10.88
N GLY A 98 77.80 39.83 -12.11
CA GLY A 98 76.88 39.38 -13.17
C GLY A 98 76.23 38.03 -12.87
N LYS A 99 76.98 37.10 -12.25
CA LYS A 99 76.48 35.79 -11.85
C LYS A 99 75.48 35.88 -10.70
N LEU A 100 75.77 36.68 -9.67
CA LEU A 100 74.86 36.88 -8.54
C LEU A 100 73.57 37.60 -8.97
N GLN A 101 73.67 38.60 -9.86
CA GLN A 101 72.52 39.28 -10.42
C GLN A 101 71.64 38.31 -11.23
N ALA A 102 72.24 37.52 -12.13
CA ALA A 102 71.51 36.52 -12.92
C ALA A 102 70.84 35.46 -12.04
N GLN A 103 71.48 35.04 -10.94
CA GLN A 103 70.88 34.10 -9.97
C GLN A 103 69.70 34.73 -9.22
N TYR A 104 69.81 35.98 -8.79
CA TYR A 104 68.71 36.71 -8.16
C TYR A 104 67.54 36.92 -9.12
N ASP A 105 67.81 37.37 -10.34
CA ASP A 105 66.79 37.57 -11.37
C ASP A 105 66.08 36.25 -11.70
N ALA A 106 66.83 35.13 -11.76
CA ALA A 106 66.24 33.81 -11.94
C ALA A 106 65.36 33.37 -10.74
N GLN A 107 65.75 33.69 -9.51
CA GLN A 107 64.93 33.42 -8.31
C GLN A 107 63.64 34.27 -8.30
N VAL A 108 63.73 35.56 -8.63
CA VAL A 108 62.58 36.47 -8.75
C VAL A 108 61.64 36.00 -9.86
N ALA A 109 62.18 35.64 -11.04
CA ALA A 109 61.40 35.10 -12.14
C ALA A 109 60.76 33.74 -11.80
N ASN A 110 61.43 32.91 -10.98
CA ASN A 110 60.84 31.65 -10.51
C ASN A 110 59.69 31.90 -9.53
N TYR A 111 59.88 32.78 -8.55
CA TYR A 111 58.84 33.17 -7.59
C TYR A 111 57.63 33.79 -8.31
N ALA A 112 57.85 34.72 -9.23
CA ALA A 112 56.77 35.35 -9.99
C ALA A 112 55.98 34.34 -10.84
N ARG A 113 56.67 33.39 -11.49
CA ARG A 113 56.00 32.30 -12.24
C ARG A 113 55.16 31.42 -11.33
N GLU A 114 55.65 31.11 -10.13
CA GLU A 114 54.90 30.30 -9.17
C GLU A 114 53.67 31.02 -8.63
N VAL A 115 53.78 32.32 -8.32
CA VAL A 115 52.63 33.16 -7.93
C VAL A 115 51.56 33.15 -9.01
N GLU A 116 51.95 33.37 -10.27
CA GLU A 116 51.01 33.40 -11.38
C GLU A 116 50.39 32.03 -11.66
N ARG A 117 51.17 30.94 -11.52
CA ARG A 117 50.67 29.57 -11.61
C ARG A 117 49.60 29.28 -10.56
N VAL A 118 49.87 29.59 -9.28
CA VAL A 118 48.93 29.37 -8.16
C VAL A 118 47.68 30.23 -8.34
N LYS A 119 47.83 31.50 -8.72
CA LYS A 119 46.69 32.39 -8.99
C LYS A 119 45.81 31.86 -10.12
N SER A 120 46.41 31.42 -11.22
CA SER A 120 45.70 30.84 -12.36
C SER A 120 45.01 29.52 -12.00
N ALA A 121 45.67 28.66 -11.21
CA ALA A 121 45.10 27.41 -10.72
C ALA A 121 43.88 27.66 -9.82
N ASN A 122 43.99 28.56 -8.83
CA ASN A 122 42.88 28.94 -7.96
C ASN A 122 41.71 29.55 -8.74
N ALA A 123 41.99 30.43 -9.70
CA ALA A 123 40.95 31.03 -10.54
C ALA A 123 40.21 29.97 -11.36
N LYS A 124 40.95 29.01 -11.94
CA LYS A 124 40.37 27.87 -12.68
C LYS A 124 39.52 26.99 -11.78
N THR A 125 40.03 26.55 -10.63
CA THR A 125 39.29 25.72 -9.68
C THR A 125 38.04 26.42 -9.15
N HIS A 126 38.13 27.73 -8.89
CA HIS A 126 36.96 28.50 -8.47
C HIS A 126 35.90 28.58 -9.57
N ALA A 127 36.29 28.84 -10.82
CA ALA A 127 35.37 28.88 -11.95
C ALA A 127 34.68 27.53 -12.18
N GLU A 128 35.43 26.41 -12.12
CA GLU A 128 34.88 25.05 -12.22
C GLU A 128 33.89 24.75 -11.10
N TRP A 129 34.21 25.14 -9.85
CA TRP A 129 33.31 24.97 -8.72
C TRP A 129 32.03 25.81 -8.85
N VAL A 130 32.12 27.06 -9.31
CA VAL A 130 30.94 27.93 -9.55
C VAL A 130 30.05 27.31 -10.62
N ALA A 131 30.61 26.88 -11.75
CA ALA A 131 29.85 26.24 -12.82
C ALA A 131 29.14 24.97 -12.34
N ALA A 132 29.83 24.11 -11.59
CA ALA A 132 29.26 22.88 -11.04
C ALA A 132 28.20 23.16 -9.95
N ARG A 133 28.37 24.21 -9.13
CA ARG A 133 27.36 24.67 -8.16
C ARG A 133 26.11 25.19 -8.87
N ASP A 134 26.28 25.97 -9.93
CA ASP A 134 25.15 26.56 -10.65
C ASP A 134 24.36 25.48 -11.39
N GLN A 135 25.05 24.50 -12.00
CA GLN A 135 24.43 23.30 -12.56
C GLN A 135 23.67 22.51 -11.48
N TRP A 136 24.30 22.26 -10.33
CA TRP A 136 23.63 21.59 -9.21
C TRP A 136 22.37 22.34 -8.75
N ASN A 137 22.44 23.65 -8.62
CA ASN A 137 21.29 24.45 -8.21
C ASN A 137 20.15 24.34 -9.22
N ALA A 138 20.45 24.37 -10.52
CA ALA A 138 19.47 24.16 -11.58
C ALA A 138 18.84 22.76 -11.50
N ASP A 139 19.65 21.71 -11.27
CA ASP A 139 19.14 20.34 -11.09
C ASP A 139 18.23 20.23 -9.86
N GLN A 140 18.57 20.91 -8.76
CA GLN A 140 17.72 20.94 -7.55
C GLN A 140 16.42 21.72 -7.78
N ASP A 141 16.45 22.82 -8.53
CA ASP A 141 15.26 23.59 -8.89
C ASP A 141 14.34 22.78 -9.81
N GLU A 142 14.89 22.03 -10.75
CA GLU A 142 14.15 21.11 -11.62
C GLU A 142 13.47 20.00 -10.81
N LYS A 143 14.20 19.36 -9.88
CA LYS A 143 13.63 18.36 -8.98
C LYS A 143 12.49 18.95 -8.12
N ALA A 144 12.66 20.16 -7.60
CA ALA A 144 11.62 20.85 -6.84
C ALA A 144 10.38 21.14 -7.70
N ARG A 145 10.56 21.52 -8.96
CA ARG A 145 9.45 21.75 -9.90
C ARG A 145 8.70 20.46 -10.19
N ILE A 146 9.40 19.38 -10.53
CA ILE A 146 8.79 18.06 -10.78
C ILE A 146 8.06 17.56 -9.55
N PHE A 147 8.65 17.70 -8.36
CA PHE A 147 8.01 17.35 -7.09
C PHE A 147 6.68 18.10 -6.92
N ALA A 148 6.68 19.43 -7.15
CA ALA A 148 5.48 20.24 -7.03
C ALA A 148 4.41 19.88 -8.07
N GLU A 149 4.80 19.65 -9.33
CA GLU A 149 3.88 19.24 -10.40
C GLU A 149 3.21 17.89 -10.10
N VAL A 150 3.98 16.91 -9.62
CA VAL A 150 3.45 15.59 -9.22
C VAL A 150 2.52 15.73 -8.02
N GLN A 151 2.94 16.46 -6.99
CA GLN A 151 2.13 16.69 -5.79
C GLN A 151 0.81 17.42 -6.13
N GLU A 152 0.85 18.44 -6.98
CA GLU A 152 -0.35 19.15 -7.44
C GLU A 152 -1.28 18.24 -8.24
N ALA A 153 -0.73 17.41 -9.14
CA ALA A 153 -1.52 16.47 -9.93
C ALA A 153 -2.22 15.42 -9.05
N GLU A 154 -1.52 14.82 -8.08
CA GLU A 154 -2.09 13.84 -7.16
C GLU A 154 -3.13 14.48 -6.22
N ASN A 155 -2.83 15.64 -5.64
CA ASN A 155 -3.78 16.37 -4.79
C ASN A 155 -5.02 16.83 -5.58
N GLY A 156 -4.84 17.16 -6.87
CA GLY A 156 -5.94 17.50 -7.78
C GLY A 156 -6.92 16.34 -8.00
N LYS A 157 -6.47 15.08 -7.92
CA LYS A 157 -7.38 13.91 -7.98
C LYS A 157 -8.29 13.84 -6.75
N VAL A 158 -7.75 14.12 -5.56
CA VAL A 158 -8.52 14.18 -4.31
C VAL A 158 -9.58 15.29 -4.39
N ASP A 159 -9.22 16.46 -4.92
CA ASP A 159 -10.16 17.57 -5.12
C ASP A 159 -11.24 17.23 -6.16
N ALA A 160 -10.87 16.53 -7.24
CA ALA A 160 -11.82 16.05 -8.23
C ALA A 160 -12.81 15.04 -7.64
N LEU A 161 -12.32 14.08 -6.85
CA LEU A 161 -13.15 13.10 -6.15
C LEU A 161 -14.11 13.78 -5.18
N LYS A 162 -13.63 14.73 -4.37
CA LYS A 162 -14.47 15.53 -3.47
C LYS A 162 -15.58 16.24 -4.22
N SER A 163 -15.25 16.92 -5.31
CA SER A 163 -16.23 17.64 -6.14
C SER A 163 -17.24 16.67 -6.77
N ALA A 164 -16.79 15.53 -7.29
CA ALA A 164 -17.67 14.49 -7.84
C ALA A 164 -18.64 13.94 -6.79
N TRP A 165 -18.15 13.66 -5.58
CA TRP A 165 -18.95 13.22 -4.44
C TRP A 165 -19.98 14.27 -4.01
N GLN A 166 -19.60 15.54 -3.91
CA GLN A 166 -20.52 16.65 -3.61
C GLN A 166 -21.65 16.79 -4.62
N ASN A 167 -21.39 16.38 -5.87
CA ASN A 167 -22.39 16.38 -6.95
C ASN A 167 -23.18 15.07 -7.06
N GLY A 168 -22.97 14.11 -6.14
CA GLY A 168 -23.68 12.83 -6.10
C GLY A 168 -23.35 11.89 -7.26
N GLN A 169 -22.16 12.00 -7.85
CA GLN A 169 -21.72 11.07 -8.90
C GLN A 169 -21.55 9.66 -8.32
N PRO A 170 -22.09 8.61 -8.96
CA PRO A 170 -22.18 7.30 -8.33
C PRO A 170 -20.86 6.72 -7.84
N GLU A 171 -19.84 6.73 -8.69
CA GLU A 171 -18.52 6.17 -8.38
C GLU A 171 -17.86 6.94 -7.23
N ALA A 172 -18.07 8.26 -7.15
CA ALA A 172 -17.52 9.08 -6.09
C ALA A 172 -18.26 8.90 -4.75
N VAL A 173 -19.56 8.61 -4.78
CA VAL A 173 -20.33 8.24 -3.57
C VAL A 173 -19.90 6.86 -3.05
N GLU A 174 -19.69 5.91 -3.95
CA GLU A 174 -19.16 4.58 -3.62
C GLU A 174 -17.74 4.68 -3.02
N GLU A 175 -16.85 5.44 -3.66
CA GLU A 175 -15.48 5.64 -3.17
C GLU A 175 -15.44 6.37 -1.82
N HIS A 176 -16.26 7.42 -1.64
CA HIS A 176 -16.37 8.10 -0.35
C HIS A 176 -16.82 7.12 0.75
N ALA A 177 -17.82 6.28 0.47
CA ALA A 177 -18.27 5.27 1.42
C ALA A 177 -17.15 4.28 1.75
N SER A 178 -16.36 3.83 0.76
CA SER A 178 -15.17 2.99 1.00
C SER A 178 -14.14 3.67 1.89
N ILE A 179 -13.84 4.96 1.68
CA ILE A 179 -12.89 5.72 2.52
C ILE A 179 -13.35 5.76 3.98
N VAL A 180 -14.65 5.94 4.21
CA VAL A 180 -15.24 5.92 5.56
C VAL A 180 -15.07 4.56 6.23
N LEU A 181 -15.36 3.46 5.51
CA LEU A 181 -15.19 2.10 6.06
C LEU A 181 -13.71 1.74 6.27
N GLU A 182 -12.82 2.23 5.43
CA GLU A 182 -11.38 2.03 5.59
C GLU A 182 -10.85 2.79 6.83
N ALA A 183 -11.38 3.98 7.11
CA ALA A 183 -11.04 4.73 8.32
C ALA A 183 -11.66 4.14 9.60
N SER A 184 -12.72 3.32 9.47
CA SER A 184 -13.41 2.71 10.61
C SER A 184 -12.48 1.82 11.44
N ASP A 185 -12.39 2.12 12.73
CA ASP A 185 -11.53 1.39 13.67
C ASP A 185 -12.26 0.18 14.26
N HIS A 186 -11.91 -1.02 13.81
CA HIS A 186 -12.44 -2.29 14.29
C HIS A 186 -11.37 -3.14 14.98
N ASP A 187 -11.80 -4.11 15.80
CA ASP A 187 -10.91 -5.19 16.23
C ASP A 187 -10.44 -6.00 15.02
N GLU A 188 -9.23 -6.54 15.09
CA GLU A 188 -8.62 -7.36 14.02
C GLU A 188 -9.48 -8.57 13.61
N ALA A 189 -10.36 -9.04 14.49
CA ALA A 189 -11.28 -10.12 14.17
C ALA A 189 -12.33 -9.73 13.11
N VAL A 190 -12.61 -8.44 12.91
CA VAL A 190 -13.58 -7.96 11.91
C VAL A 190 -12.85 -7.69 10.60
N PRO A 191 -13.16 -8.43 9.52
CA PRO A 191 -12.51 -8.22 8.24
C PRO A 191 -12.93 -6.89 7.61
N LYS A 192 -11.99 -6.25 6.92
CA LYS A 192 -12.22 -5.06 6.09
C LYS A 192 -12.37 -5.47 4.63
N GLN A 193 -13.53 -6.04 4.32
CA GLN A 193 -13.86 -6.44 2.95
C GLN A 193 -15.32 -6.12 2.65
N TRP A 194 -15.55 -5.35 1.58
CA TRP A 194 -16.88 -4.93 1.19
C TRP A 194 -17.00 -4.71 -0.32
N GLU A 195 -18.24 -4.72 -0.80
CA GLU A 195 -18.63 -4.21 -2.12
C GLU A 195 -19.73 -3.16 -1.93
N ILE A 196 -19.67 -2.08 -2.70
CA ILE A 196 -20.60 -0.96 -2.60
C ILE A 196 -21.16 -0.64 -3.98
N GLN A 197 -22.46 -0.33 -4.03
CA GLN A 197 -23.13 0.19 -5.21
C GLN A 197 -24.08 1.31 -4.81
N TYR A 198 -24.09 2.39 -5.59
CA TYR A 198 -24.97 3.52 -5.35
C TYR A 198 -25.91 3.78 -6.54
N ASN A 199 -27.19 3.92 -6.24
CA ASN A 199 -28.19 4.35 -7.20
C ASN A 199 -28.56 5.84 -6.96
N PRO A 200 -28.20 6.76 -7.88
CA PRO A 200 -28.46 8.19 -7.72
C PRO A 200 -29.94 8.56 -7.85
N GLU A 201 -30.75 7.78 -8.58
CA GLU A 201 -32.18 8.06 -8.78
C GLU A 201 -32.97 7.84 -7.49
N THR A 202 -32.65 6.78 -6.76
CA THR A 202 -33.31 6.41 -5.50
C THR A 202 -32.51 6.83 -4.26
N LYS A 203 -31.31 7.41 -4.44
CA LYS A 203 -30.36 7.71 -3.37
C LYS A 203 -30.10 6.51 -2.45
N LEU A 204 -30.01 5.33 -3.05
CA LEU A 204 -29.84 4.05 -2.36
C LEU A 204 -28.37 3.64 -2.41
N LEU A 205 -27.75 3.50 -1.24
CA LEU A 205 -26.45 2.84 -1.09
C LEU A 205 -26.66 1.38 -0.67
N VAL A 206 -26.14 0.44 -1.44
CA VAL A 206 -26.14 -0.99 -1.10
C VAL A 206 -24.72 -1.39 -0.72
N VAL A 207 -24.56 -2.01 0.45
CA VAL A 207 -23.28 -2.42 1.03
C VAL A 207 -23.32 -3.93 1.27
N GLU A 208 -22.47 -4.68 0.59
CA GLU A 208 -22.18 -6.09 0.89
C GLU A 208 -20.91 -6.16 1.73
N TYR A 209 -21.02 -6.45 3.03
CA TYR A 209 -19.90 -6.41 3.98
C TYR A 209 -19.58 -7.82 4.51
N MET A 210 -18.30 -8.20 4.52
CA MET A 210 -17.84 -9.46 5.09
C MET A 210 -17.94 -9.45 6.61
N LEU A 211 -18.69 -10.38 7.18
CA LEU A 211 -18.77 -10.56 8.62
C LEU A 211 -17.64 -11.49 9.11
N PRO A 212 -17.21 -11.35 10.37
CA PRO A 212 -16.21 -12.26 10.96
C PRO A 212 -16.67 -13.72 10.92
N ALA A 213 -15.73 -14.65 10.89
CA ALA A 213 -16.02 -16.05 11.10
C ALA A 213 -16.19 -16.34 12.62
N PRO A 214 -17.12 -17.21 13.04
CA PRO A 214 -17.29 -17.57 14.45
C PRO A 214 -16.03 -18.09 15.14
N GLU A 215 -15.17 -18.76 14.40
CA GLU A 215 -13.90 -19.34 14.82
C GLU A 215 -12.78 -18.32 15.05
N ASP A 216 -12.86 -17.15 14.41
CA ASP A 216 -11.83 -16.10 14.50
C ASP A 216 -12.01 -15.19 15.72
N LEU A 217 -13.10 -15.37 16.49
CA LEU A 217 -13.34 -14.57 17.68
C LEU A 217 -12.34 -14.85 18.80
N PRO A 218 -11.86 -13.82 19.53
CA PRO A 218 -11.03 -13.99 20.70
C PRO A 218 -11.84 -14.61 21.85
N ILE A 219 -11.59 -15.90 22.12
CA ILE A 219 -12.32 -16.68 23.14
C ILE A 219 -11.55 -16.87 24.46
N THR A 220 -10.28 -16.47 24.54
CA THR A 220 -9.43 -16.69 25.72
C THR A 220 -9.94 -15.92 26.94
N LYS A 221 -10.63 -16.57 27.88
CA LYS A 221 -11.16 -15.97 29.11
C LYS A 221 -10.06 -15.51 30.08
N SER A 222 -9.09 -16.38 30.35
CA SER A 222 -7.95 -16.08 31.22
C SER A 222 -6.79 -17.02 30.97
N VAL A 223 -5.59 -16.54 31.27
CA VAL A 223 -4.32 -17.26 31.17
C VAL A 223 -3.75 -17.38 32.57
N ARG A 224 -3.28 -18.58 32.94
CA ARG A 224 -2.64 -18.83 34.25
C ARG A 224 -1.28 -19.46 34.06
N TYR A 225 -0.29 -18.92 34.77
CA TYR A 225 1.05 -19.51 34.82
C TYR A 225 1.11 -20.71 35.77
N VAL A 226 1.55 -21.85 35.25
CA VAL A 226 1.73 -23.10 36.01
C VAL A 226 3.16 -23.18 36.52
N SER A 227 3.39 -22.78 37.77
CA SER A 227 4.75 -22.66 38.34
C SER A 227 5.55 -23.95 38.40
N SER A 228 4.91 -25.12 38.31
CA SER A 228 5.60 -26.42 38.29
C SER A 228 6.14 -26.81 36.92
N THR A 229 5.50 -26.35 35.82
CA THR A 229 5.89 -26.70 34.44
C THR A 229 6.50 -25.52 33.69
N GLY A 230 6.27 -24.28 34.16
CA GLY A 230 6.65 -23.06 33.46
C GLY A 230 5.69 -22.69 32.32
N GLU A 231 4.58 -23.43 32.15
CA GLU A 231 3.66 -23.25 31.03
C GLU A 231 2.57 -22.22 31.34
N LEU A 232 2.06 -21.58 30.28
CA LEU A 232 0.86 -20.76 30.31
C LEU A 232 -0.34 -21.63 29.94
N ASN A 233 -1.34 -21.67 30.82
CA ASN A 233 -2.57 -22.43 30.61
C ASN A 233 -3.74 -21.47 30.37
N GLU A 234 -4.30 -21.53 29.16
CA GLU A 234 -5.44 -20.71 28.76
C GLU A 234 -6.77 -21.41 29.03
N THR A 235 -7.76 -20.64 29.48
CA THR A 235 -9.15 -21.08 29.56
C THR A 235 -10.00 -20.23 28.66
N ASN A 236 -11.00 -20.83 28.02
CA ASN A 236 -11.89 -20.14 27.08
C ASN A 236 -13.21 -19.72 27.75
N ILE A 237 -13.89 -18.75 27.15
CA ILE A 237 -15.29 -18.45 27.45
C ILE A 237 -16.17 -19.65 27.08
N SER A 238 -17.38 -19.71 27.65
CA SER A 238 -18.28 -20.82 27.35
C SER A 238 -18.77 -20.74 25.89
N GLU A 239 -19.14 -21.88 25.30
CA GLU A 239 -19.76 -21.93 23.96
C GLU A 239 -21.01 -21.05 23.86
N ARG A 240 -21.76 -20.92 24.96
CA ARG A 240 -22.91 -20.02 25.06
C ARG A 240 -22.49 -18.56 24.93
N ASP A 241 -21.43 -18.16 25.62
CA ASP A 241 -20.94 -16.78 25.60
C ASP A 241 -20.30 -16.45 24.25
N ARG A 242 -19.52 -17.39 23.66
CA ARG A 242 -18.98 -17.22 22.30
C ARG A 242 -20.08 -16.98 21.29
N LYS A 243 -21.15 -17.78 21.34
CA LYS A 243 -22.32 -17.63 20.47
C LYS A 243 -23.01 -16.28 20.66
N ALA A 244 -23.19 -15.85 21.91
CA ALA A 244 -23.82 -14.56 22.22
C ALA A 244 -22.96 -13.38 21.73
N LEU A 245 -21.65 -13.45 21.93
CA LEU A 245 -20.68 -12.47 21.46
C LEU A 245 -20.72 -12.35 19.93
N TYR A 246 -20.67 -13.48 19.22
CA TYR A 246 -20.76 -13.52 17.76
C TYR A 246 -22.06 -12.91 17.23
N ASP A 247 -23.20 -13.43 17.69
CA ASP A 247 -24.51 -12.96 17.23
C ASP A 247 -24.64 -11.45 17.48
N ASN A 248 -24.21 -10.95 18.64
CA ASN A 248 -24.26 -9.53 18.97
C ASN A 248 -23.31 -8.68 18.11
N LEU A 249 -22.07 -9.15 17.89
CA LEU A 249 -21.07 -8.46 17.07
C LEU A 249 -21.57 -8.23 15.64
N CYS A 250 -22.16 -9.23 14.99
CA CYS A 250 -22.69 -9.08 13.64
C CYS A 250 -23.79 -8.00 13.54
N TYR A 251 -24.69 -7.91 14.52
CA TYR A 251 -25.69 -6.84 14.57
C TYR A 251 -25.05 -5.47 14.82
N GLN A 252 -24.01 -5.40 15.66
CA GLN A 252 -23.29 -4.17 15.90
C GLN A 252 -22.53 -3.68 14.69
N ILE A 253 -21.83 -4.55 13.95
CA ILE A 253 -21.16 -4.20 12.69
C ILE A 253 -22.17 -3.60 11.72
N CYS A 254 -23.30 -4.27 11.51
CA CYS A 254 -24.37 -3.79 10.63
C CYS A 254 -24.87 -2.38 11.00
N LEU A 255 -25.21 -2.16 12.27
CA LEU A 255 -25.72 -0.86 12.73
C LEU A 255 -24.64 0.23 12.71
N ARG A 256 -23.39 -0.13 13.04
CA ARG A 256 -22.24 0.76 13.02
C ARG A 256 -21.95 1.22 11.60
N THR A 257 -21.81 0.30 10.65
CA THR A 257 -21.59 0.62 9.24
C THR A 257 -22.66 1.56 8.70
N ILE A 258 -23.94 1.31 9.02
CA ILE A 258 -25.03 2.21 8.58
C ILE A 258 -24.89 3.60 9.23
N HIS A 259 -24.54 3.67 10.51
CA HIS A 259 -24.33 4.93 11.22
C HIS A 259 -23.19 5.74 10.61
N GLU A 260 -22.00 5.15 10.48
CA GLU A 260 -20.79 5.78 9.97
C GLU A 260 -21.04 6.35 8.56
N LEU A 261 -21.65 5.55 7.67
CA LEU A 261 -21.92 5.97 6.30
C LEU A 261 -22.98 7.09 6.19
N LEU A 262 -24.02 7.07 7.03
CA LEU A 262 -25.04 8.12 7.04
C LEU A 262 -24.55 9.41 7.69
N GLU A 263 -23.69 9.31 8.71
CA GLU A 263 -23.06 10.46 9.37
C GLU A 263 -22.04 11.14 8.45
N ALA A 264 -21.16 10.36 7.83
CA ALA A 264 -20.11 10.85 6.96
C ALA A 264 -20.65 11.55 5.69
N ASP A 265 -21.86 11.20 5.23
CA ASP A 265 -22.53 11.80 4.08
C ASP A 265 -23.06 13.22 4.37
N SER A 266 -22.14 14.16 4.55
CA SER A 266 -22.47 15.58 4.73
C SER A 266 -23.00 16.27 3.47
N SER A 267 -22.83 15.65 2.29
CA SER A 267 -23.40 16.13 1.02
C SER A 267 -24.85 15.72 0.81
N GLY A 268 -25.40 14.79 1.60
CA GLY A 268 -26.79 14.36 1.53
C GLY A 268 -27.11 13.53 0.28
N ASN A 269 -26.15 12.71 -0.16
CA ASN A 269 -26.30 11.79 -1.27
C ASN A 269 -27.13 10.57 -0.89
N ILE A 270 -27.01 10.08 0.35
CA ILE A 270 -27.61 8.82 0.80
C ILE A 270 -28.92 9.12 1.53
N GLU A 271 -30.04 8.67 0.97
CA GLU A 271 -31.35 8.71 1.64
C GLU A 271 -31.77 7.31 2.10
N ASN A 272 -31.44 6.28 1.31
CA ASN A 272 -31.73 4.89 1.61
C ASN A 272 -30.43 4.10 1.70
N ILE A 273 -30.37 3.13 2.59
CA ILE A 273 -29.20 2.26 2.74
C ILE A 273 -29.64 0.82 3.00
N ALA A 274 -29.02 -0.09 2.25
CA ALA A 274 -29.15 -1.54 2.43
C ALA A 274 -27.80 -2.11 2.84
N PHE A 275 -27.78 -2.87 3.92
CA PHE A 275 -26.61 -3.60 4.41
C PHE A 275 -26.86 -5.09 4.29
N ASN A 276 -25.94 -5.80 3.65
CA ASN A 276 -25.93 -7.26 3.51
C ASN A 276 -24.64 -7.78 4.15
N GLY A 277 -24.77 -8.46 5.29
CA GLY A 277 -23.66 -9.13 5.94
C GLY A 277 -23.50 -10.54 5.37
N TRP A 278 -22.38 -10.81 4.71
CA TRP A 278 -22.07 -12.11 4.14
C TRP A 278 -20.90 -12.78 4.87
N ALA A 279 -20.85 -14.10 4.80
CA ALA A 279 -19.76 -14.90 5.34
C ALA A 279 -19.52 -16.12 4.45
N ASP A 280 -18.28 -16.59 4.44
CA ASP A 280 -17.95 -17.88 3.84
C ASP A 280 -18.46 -19.00 4.75
N THR A 281 -19.19 -19.93 4.16
CA THR A 281 -19.82 -21.05 4.87
C THR A 281 -19.70 -22.31 4.03
N ILE A 282 -20.17 -23.43 4.58
CA ILE A 282 -20.25 -24.70 3.86
C ILE A 282 -21.71 -24.96 3.55
N ASP A 283 -22.03 -25.10 2.26
CA ASP A 283 -23.33 -25.62 1.84
C ASP A 283 -23.46 -27.06 2.34
N ARG A 284 -24.37 -27.29 3.28
CA ARG A 284 -24.55 -28.61 3.90
C ARG A 284 -25.09 -29.66 2.93
N ALA A 285 -25.72 -29.25 1.82
CA ALA A 285 -26.22 -30.19 0.82
C ALA A 285 -25.10 -30.71 -0.09
N THR A 286 -24.10 -29.88 -0.39
CA THR A 286 -23.03 -30.19 -1.36
C THR A 286 -21.66 -30.39 -0.71
N GLY A 287 -21.46 -29.94 0.52
CA GLY A 287 -20.18 -29.90 1.22
C GLY A 287 -19.20 -28.86 0.68
N GLN A 288 -19.62 -28.00 -0.25
CA GLN A 288 -18.76 -27.01 -0.90
C GLN A 288 -18.72 -25.71 -0.09
N GLN A 289 -17.57 -25.03 -0.13
CA GLN A 289 -17.48 -23.67 0.37
C GLN A 289 -18.33 -22.75 -0.52
N VAL A 290 -19.15 -21.93 0.11
CA VAL A 290 -20.01 -20.94 -0.54
C VAL A 290 -19.99 -19.65 0.25
N THR A 291 -20.01 -18.53 -0.45
CA THR A 291 -20.26 -17.22 0.18
C THR A 291 -21.76 -16.99 0.25
N ALA A 292 -22.28 -16.67 1.43
CA ALA A 292 -23.72 -16.48 1.63
C ALA A 292 -24.00 -15.27 2.50
N THR A 293 -25.09 -14.54 2.18
CA THR A 293 -25.65 -13.53 3.08
C THR A 293 -26.26 -14.23 4.29
N ILE A 294 -25.93 -13.77 5.50
CA ILE A 294 -26.44 -14.32 6.77
C ILE A 294 -27.31 -13.33 7.55
N LEU A 295 -27.19 -12.03 7.25
CA LEU A 295 -28.10 -10.99 7.70
C LEU A 295 -28.22 -9.88 6.67
N SER A 296 -29.38 -9.24 6.61
CA SER A 296 -29.64 -8.12 5.71
C SER A 296 -30.67 -7.16 6.29
N VAL A 297 -30.48 -5.86 6.08
CA VAL A 297 -31.43 -4.82 6.49
C VAL A 297 -31.43 -3.68 5.49
N MET A 298 -32.58 -3.06 5.29
CA MET A 298 -32.71 -1.82 4.53
C MET A 298 -33.45 -0.80 5.39
N THR A 299 -32.95 0.43 5.42
CA THR A 299 -33.58 1.55 6.12
C THR A 299 -33.38 2.85 5.35
N ASN A 300 -34.01 3.92 5.82
CA ASN A 300 -33.80 5.27 5.30
C ASN A 300 -33.18 6.16 6.38
N LYS A 301 -32.48 7.21 5.94
CA LYS A 301 -31.76 8.16 6.79
C LYS A 301 -32.67 8.79 7.84
N GLY A 302 -33.87 9.20 7.43
CA GLY A 302 -34.86 9.82 8.32
C GLY A 302 -35.27 8.92 9.50
N GLU A 303 -35.57 7.65 9.25
CA GLU A 303 -35.95 6.67 10.27
C GLU A 303 -34.76 6.29 11.16
N PHE A 304 -33.60 6.02 10.56
CA PHE A 304 -32.43 5.55 11.29
C PHE A 304 -31.87 6.61 12.26
N LEU A 305 -31.80 7.88 11.84
CA LEU A 305 -31.25 8.96 12.67
C LEU A 305 -32.12 9.32 13.89
N GLN A 306 -33.37 8.85 13.97
CA GLN A 306 -34.21 9.01 15.17
C GLN A 306 -33.87 8.00 16.27
N ILE A 307 -33.08 6.97 15.95
CA ILE A 307 -32.73 5.91 16.90
C ILE A 307 -31.59 6.39 17.78
N ASN A 308 -31.78 6.31 19.11
CA ASN A 308 -30.70 6.50 20.06
C ASN A 308 -29.85 5.23 20.15
N LEU A 309 -28.92 5.05 19.21
CA LEU A 309 -28.03 3.89 19.11
C LEU A 309 -27.23 3.63 20.40
N GLY A 310 -26.95 4.67 21.19
CA GLY A 310 -26.23 4.53 22.46
C GLY A 310 -27.02 3.79 23.56
N GLN A 311 -28.30 3.52 23.35
CA GLN A 311 -29.18 2.87 24.32
C GLN A 311 -29.92 1.64 23.77
N VAL A 312 -29.66 1.23 22.53
CA VAL A 312 -30.35 0.09 21.94
C VAL A 312 -29.71 -1.25 22.34
N ASP A 313 -30.55 -2.29 22.37
CA ASP A 313 -30.08 -3.66 22.14
C ASP A 313 -29.89 -3.84 20.62
N PRO A 314 -28.68 -4.18 20.13
CA PRO A 314 -28.40 -4.23 18.69
C PRO A 314 -29.32 -5.18 17.92
N ARG A 315 -29.63 -6.35 18.49
CA ARG A 315 -30.52 -7.33 17.86
C ARG A 315 -31.95 -6.79 17.77
N ALA A 316 -32.48 -6.22 18.85
CA ALA A 316 -33.83 -5.65 18.86
C ALA A 316 -33.94 -4.47 17.90
N CYS A 317 -32.92 -3.60 17.85
CA CYS A 317 -32.83 -2.49 16.91
C CYS A 317 -32.86 -2.99 15.47
N PHE A 318 -31.98 -3.92 15.12
CA PHE A 318 -31.94 -4.56 13.80
C PHE A 318 -33.30 -5.15 13.40
N LYS A 319 -33.99 -5.84 14.34
CA LYS A 319 -35.33 -6.39 14.07
C LYS A 319 -36.41 -5.32 13.93
N SER A 320 -36.31 -4.20 14.66
CA SER A 320 -37.24 -3.07 14.51
C SER A 320 -37.13 -2.40 13.14
N LEU A 321 -35.91 -2.36 12.58
CA LEU A 321 -35.61 -1.95 11.21
C LEU A 321 -36.01 -2.99 10.15
N LYS A 322 -36.79 -4.02 10.54
CA LYS A 322 -37.24 -5.13 9.68
C LYS A 322 -36.08 -5.96 9.10
N GLY A 323 -34.94 -5.98 9.78
CA GLY A 323 -33.78 -6.77 9.40
C GLY A 323 -34.04 -8.28 9.39
N VAL A 324 -33.61 -8.93 8.32
CA VAL A 324 -33.73 -10.36 8.07
C VAL A 324 -32.44 -11.07 8.49
N SER A 325 -32.58 -12.11 9.30
CA SER A 325 -31.46 -12.97 9.71
C SER A 325 -32.02 -14.29 10.23
N ALA A 326 -31.19 -15.32 10.24
CA ALA A 326 -31.51 -16.55 10.97
C ALA A 326 -31.68 -16.29 12.48
N ALA A 327 -32.35 -17.21 13.20
CA ALA A 327 -32.55 -17.08 14.64
C ALA A 327 -31.24 -17.01 15.44
N SER A 328 -30.16 -17.55 14.87
CA SER A 328 -28.79 -17.46 15.34
C SER A 328 -27.86 -17.31 14.14
N LEU A 329 -26.85 -16.46 14.27
CA LEU A 329 -25.90 -16.14 13.21
C LEU A 329 -24.70 -17.06 13.23
N VAL A 330 -24.31 -17.60 14.40
CA VAL A 330 -23.16 -18.53 14.53
C VAL A 330 -23.23 -19.76 13.62
N GLY A 331 -24.43 -20.13 13.16
CA GLY A 331 -24.64 -21.26 12.25
C GLY A 331 -24.48 -20.92 10.77
N LEU A 332 -24.22 -19.65 10.44
CA LEU A 332 -24.01 -19.12 9.09
C LEU A 332 -25.07 -19.60 8.09
N THR A 333 -26.33 -19.59 8.52
CA THR A 333 -27.45 -20.07 7.69
C THR A 333 -27.75 -19.03 6.62
N PRO A 334 -27.67 -19.40 5.32
CA PRO A 334 -27.94 -18.48 4.22
C PRO A 334 -29.37 -17.90 4.29
N ILE A 335 -29.50 -16.60 4.03
CA ILE A 335 -30.77 -15.89 3.82
C ILE A 335 -30.71 -15.11 2.51
N ALA A 336 -31.88 -14.88 1.90
CA ALA A 336 -31.96 -13.97 0.75
C ALA A 336 -31.80 -12.52 1.24
N PRO A 337 -30.90 -11.72 0.64
CA PRO A 337 -30.74 -10.32 0.99
C PRO A 337 -32.00 -9.51 0.66
N VAL A 338 -32.23 -8.41 1.40
CA VAL A 338 -33.38 -7.52 1.22
C VAL A 338 -33.27 -6.74 -0.10
N ILE A 339 -32.06 -6.35 -0.46
CA ILE A 339 -31.68 -5.76 -1.75
C ILE A 339 -30.43 -6.49 -2.21
N GLU A 340 -30.42 -7.01 -3.43
CA GLU A 340 -29.21 -7.58 -4.04
C GLU A 340 -28.43 -6.47 -4.75
N LEU A 341 -27.11 -6.54 -4.71
CA LEU A 341 -26.31 -5.79 -5.67
C LEU A 341 -26.69 -6.24 -7.08
N GLU A 342 -26.93 -5.28 -7.98
CA GLU A 342 -27.07 -5.59 -9.38
C GLU A 342 -25.68 -5.95 -9.93
N LYS A 343 -25.30 -7.22 -9.75
CA LYS A 343 -24.12 -7.85 -10.37
C LYS A 343 -24.30 -8.02 -11.89
N THR A 344 -25.45 -7.62 -12.41
CA THR A 344 -25.75 -7.39 -13.82
C THR A 344 -25.70 -5.88 -14.13
N ASP A 345 -24.61 -5.21 -13.78
CA ASP A 345 -24.29 -3.88 -14.31
C ASP A 345 -24.47 -3.85 -15.84
N LYS A 346 -25.16 -2.83 -16.34
CA LYS A 346 -25.22 -2.48 -17.77
C LYS A 346 -23.87 -1.96 -18.31
N ARG A 347 -22.84 -1.91 -17.44
CA ARG A 347 -21.42 -1.68 -17.73
C ARG A 347 -20.56 -2.93 -17.51
N PHE A 348 -21.13 -4.05 -17.04
CA PHE A 348 -20.59 -5.34 -17.43
C PHE A 348 -20.90 -5.47 -18.92
N VAL A 349 -19.92 -5.09 -19.72
CA VAL A 349 -19.68 -5.87 -20.93
C VAL A 349 -19.59 -7.30 -20.41
N GLU A 350 -20.59 -8.15 -20.70
CA GLU A 350 -20.43 -9.61 -20.71
C GLU A 350 -18.99 -9.85 -21.05
N ALA A 351 -18.17 -10.46 -20.16
CA ALA A 351 -16.73 -10.63 -20.33
C ALA A 351 -16.45 -10.69 -21.82
N ARG A 352 -16.09 -9.53 -22.43
CA ARG A 352 -16.00 -9.49 -23.88
C ARG A 352 -14.77 -10.32 -24.02
N ALA A 353 -14.94 -11.57 -24.45
CA ALA A 353 -13.82 -12.43 -24.76
C ALA A 353 -12.88 -11.51 -25.52
N SER A 354 -11.71 -11.22 -24.94
CA SER A 354 -10.81 -10.25 -25.54
C SER A 354 -10.75 -10.67 -27.01
N GLN A 355 -11.02 -9.75 -27.94
CA GLN A 355 -11.01 -10.07 -29.37
C GLN A 355 -9.57 -10.29 -29.85
N VAL A 356 -8.80 -11.07 -29.10
CA VAL A 356 -7.59 -11.73 -29.54
C VAL A 356 -8.05 -12.73 -30.59
N ALA A 357 -7.98 -12.30 -31.84
CA ALA A 357 -8.36 -13.10 -32.97
C ALA A 357 -7.63 -14.46 -32.91
N THR A 358 -8.37 -15.55 -33.09
CA THR A 358 -7.84 -16.92 -33.08
C THR A 358 -6.84 -17.21 -34.21
N ASP A 359 -6.59 -16.23 -35.08
CA ASP A 359 -5.64 -16.26 -36.18
C ASP A 359 -4.25 -15.70 -35.84
N GLY A 360 -4.02 -15.14 -34.64
CA GLY A 360 -2.72 -14.63 -34.22
C GLY A 360 -2.38 -13.22 -34.72
N THR A 361 -3.36 -12.46 -35.21
CA THR A 361 -3.14 -11.11 -35.77
C THR A 361 -3.01 -10.02 -34.71
N THR A 362 -3.46 -10.26 -33.49
CA THR A 362 -3.52 -9.25 -32.41
C THR A 362 -2.14 -8.95 -31.84
N ASN A 363 -1.69 -7.69 -31.97
CA ASN A 363 -0.45 -7.21 -31.37
C ASN A 363 -0.69 -6.60 -29.99
N LEU A 364 -0.29 -7.30 -28.92
CA LEU A 364 -0.56 -6.86 -27.54
C LEU A 364 0.13 -5.55 -27.18
N ALA A 365 1.25 -5.23 -27.84
CA ALA A 365 1.96 -3.97 -27.61
C ALA A 365 1.25 -2.75 -28.22
N ALA A 366 0.29 -2.96 -29.14
CA ALA A 366 -0.45 -1.92 -29.85
C ALA A 366 -1.93 -1.82 -29.44
N MET A 367 -2.44 -2.77 -28.64
CA MET A 367 -3.81 -2.73 -28.13
C MET A 367 -3.98 -1.67 -27.05
N ASP A 368 -5.21 -1.28 -26.72
CA ASP A 368 -5.46 -0.30 -25.67
C ASP A 368 -4.96 -0.80 -24.29
N TRP A 369 -4.56 0.12 -23.43
CA TRP A 369 -3.98 -0.23 -22.13
C TRP A 369 -5.04 -0.87 -21.21
N GLU A 370 -6.30 -0.42 -21.27
CA GLU A 370 -7.41 -1.03 -20.52
C GLU A 370 -7.66 -2.44 -21.06
N GLU A 371 -7.70 -2.63 -22.37
CA GLU A 371 -7.88 -3.95 -22.99
C GLU A 371 -6.75 -4.93 -22.62
N PHE A 372 -5.52 -4.44 -22.49
CA PHE A 372 -4.39 -5.25 -22.07
C PHE A 372 -4.52 -5.70 -20.61
N GLU A 373 -4.92 -4.81 -19.71
CA GLU A 373 -5.18 -5.15 -18.29
C GLU A 373 -6.30 -6.19 -18.18
N HIS A 374 -7.38 -6.02 -18.95
CA HIS A 374 -8.47 -7.00 -19.02
C HIS A 374 -8.01 -8.37 -19.54
N LEU A 375 -7.18 -8.41 -20.60
CA LEU A 375 -6.63 -9.66 -21.13
C LEU A 375 -5.77 -10.39 -20.08
N VAL A 376 -4.90 -9.65 -19.40
CA VAL A 376 -4.05 -10.21 -18.33
C VAL A 376 -4.94 -10.77 -17.22
N ARG A 377 -5.98 -10.04 -16.80
CA ARG A 377 -6.95 -10.51 -15.80
C ARG A 377 -7.61 -11.83 -16.23
N GLU A 378 -8.20 -11.88 -17.43
CA GLU A 378 -8.86 -13.09 -17.96
C GLU A 378 -7.89 -14.28 -18.02
N LEU A 379 -6.64 -14.02 -18.41
CA LEU A 379 -5.60 -15.04 -18.49
C LEU A 379 -5.25 -15.64 -17.13
N PHE A 380 -5.08 -14.80 -16.12
CA PHE A 380 -4.75 -15.25 -14.77
C PHE A 380 -5.93 -15.92 -14.08
N GLU A 381 -7.16 -15.47 -14.33
CA GLU A 381 -8.38 -16.17 -13.90
C GLU A 381 -8.38 -17.62 -14.41
N LYS A 382 -8.13 -17.83 -15.72
CA LYS A 382 -8.02 -19.18 -16.29
C LYS A 382 -6.85 -19.98 -15.72
N GLU A 383 -5.68 -19.36 -15.52
CA GLU A 383 -4.50 -20.03 -14.96
C GLU A 383 -4.72 -20.49 -13.52
N PHE A 384 -5.31 -19.65 -12.66
CA PHE A 384 -5.55 -19.99 -11.25
C PHE A 384 -6.78 -20.88 -11.06
N ALA A 385 -7.84 -20.69 -11.85
CA ALA A 385 -8.99 -21.61 -11.84
C ALA A 385 -8.58 -23.05 -12.19
N SER A 386 -7.59 -23.23 -13.09
CA SER A 386 -7.05 -24.57 -13.42
C SER A 386 -6.39 -25.30 -12.24
N ARG A 387 -6.07 -24.56 -11.16
CA ARG A 387 -5.43 -25.06 -9.93
C ARG A 387 -6.38 -25.00 -8.72
N GLY A 388 -7.65 -24.65 -8.93
CA GLY A 388 -8.65 -24.49 -7.87
C GLY A 388 -8.53 -23.18 -7.08
N GLY A 389 -7.77 -22.21 -7.58
CA GLY A 389 -7.66 -20.88 -6.98
C GLY A 389 -8.74 -19.91 -7.45
N GLU A 390 -9.00 -18.91 -6.63
CA GLU A 390 -9.99 -17.86 -6.90
C GLU A 390 -9.26 -16.57 -7.29
N VAL A 391 -9.71 -15.90 -8.36
CA VAL A 391 -9.19 -14.59 -8.75
C VAL A 391 -10.28 -13.57 -8.48
N LYS A 392 -10.04 -12.66 -7.53
CA LYS A 392 -10.93 -11.56 -7.22
C LYS A 392 -10.48 -10.32 -7.99
N VAL A 393 -11.43 -9.71 -8.70
CA VAL A 393 -11.18 -8.48 -9.45
C VAL A 393 -11.08 -7.33 -8.46
N THR A 394 -9.94 -6.62 -8.46
CA THR A 394 -9.83 -5.33 -7.79
C THR A 394 -10.44 -4.28 -8.71
N ARG A 395 -11.33 -3.42 -8.18
CA ARG A 395 -11.81 -2.27 -8.95
C ARG A 395 -10.63 -1.34 -9.23
N SER A 396 -10.70 -0.70 -10.40
CA SER A 396 -9.68 0.18 -10.95
C SER A 396 -9.11 1.15 -9.91
N SER A 397 -7.82 1.00 -9.62
CA SER A 397 -6.90 2.05 -9.18
C SER A 397 -7.37 3.00 -8.06
N SER A 398 -7.42 2.53 -6.81
CA SER A 398 -7.10 3.37 -5.65
C SER A 398 -5.93 2.80 -4.82
N ASP A 399 -5.67 1.49 -4.92
CA ASP A 399 -4.61 0.78 -4.19
C ASP A 399 -3.27 0.67 -4.95
N GLY A 400 -2.71 1.80 -5.41
CA GLY A 400 -1.30 1.82 -5.87
C GLY A 400 -0.98 0.98 -7.12
N GLY A 401 -1.99 0.70 -7.96
CA GLY A 401 -1.82 0.08 -9.28
C GLY A 401 -1.88 -1.45 -9.31
N VAL A 402 -2.68 -2.08 -8.46
CA VAL A 402 -3.03 -3.51 -8.53
C VAL A 402 -4.13 -3.75 -9.57
N ASP A 403 -3.88 -4.62 -10.54
CA ASP A 403 -4.82 -4.90 -11.63
C ASP A 403 -5.67 -6.16 -11.39
N ALA A 404 -5.18 -7.08 -10.55
CA ALA A 404 -5.90 -8.24 -10.05
C ALA A 404 -5.29 -8.80 -8.75
N VAL A 405 -6.11 -9.44 -7.92
CA VAL A 405 -5.68 -10.23 -6.75
C VAL A 405 -6.11 -11.68 -6.94
N ALA A 406 -5.16 -12.60 -6.84
CA ALA A 406 -5.40 -14.03 -6.91
C ALA A 406 -5.13 -14.69 -5.56
N PHE A 407 -5.93 -15.69 -5.20
CA PHE A 407 -5.72 -16.53 -4.03
C PHE A 407 -5.33 -17.93 -4.50
N ASP A 408 -4.07 -18.29 -4.27
CA ASP A 408 -3.56 -19.62 -4.56
C ASP A 408 -3.88 -20.56 -3.37
N PRO A 409 -4.65 -21.64 -3.57
CA PRO A 409 -5.10 -22.52 -2.49
C PRO A 409 -4.01 -23.48 -2.01
N ASP A 410 -2.80 -23.46 -2.61
CA ASP A 410 -1.70 -24.32 -2.20
C ASP A 410 -1.34 -24.07 -0.72
N PRO A 411 -1.41 -25.09 0.15
CA PRO A 411 -1.24 -24.92 1.60
C PRO A 411 0.21 -24.67 2.02
N ILE A 412 1.18 -24.79 1.11
CA ILE A 412 2.62 -24.67 1.40
C ILE A 412 3.18 -23.38 0.80
N THR A 413 2.74 -23.02 -0.40
CA THR A 413 3.31 -21.93 -1.21
C THR A 413 2.29 -20.91 -1.71
N GLY A 414 1.00 -21.12 -1.39
CA GLY A 414 -0.10 -20.29 -1.84
C GLY A 414 -0.33 -19.03 -0.99
N GLY A 415 -1.57 -18.56 -0.93
CA GLY A 415 -1.97 -17.30 -0.31
C GLY A 415 -2.29 -16.19 -1.32
N LYS A 416 -2.39 -14.96 -0.81
CA LYS A 416 -2.75 -13.76 -1.61
C LYS A 416 -1.61 -13.38 -2.55
N ILE A 417 -1.93 -13.22 -3.83
CA ILE A 417 -1.01 -12.85 -4.90
C ILE A 417 -1.52 -11.56 -5.55
N VAL A 418 -0.65 -10.56 -5.63
CA VAL A 418 -0.94 -9.28 -6.27
C VAL A 418 -0.39 -9.28 -7.69
N ILE A 419 -1.20 -8.88 -8.67
CA ILE A 419 -0.84 -8.90 -10.08
C ILE A 419 -0.94 -7.49 -10.63
N GLN A 420 0.12 -7.06 -11.31
CA GLN A 420 0.19 -5.78 -12.00
C GLN A 420 0.63 -6.00 -13.45
N ALA A 421 -0.05 -5.34 -14.39
CA ALA A 421 0.14 -5.35 -15.82
C ALA A 421 0.63 -3.98 -16.30
N LYS A 422 1.71 -3.95 -17.08
CA LYS A 422 2.27 -2.73 -17.67
C LYS A 422 2.49 -2.93 -19.16
N ARG A 423 1.60 -2.34 -19.98
CA ARG A 423 1.73 -2.31 -21.46
C ARG A 423 2.82 -1.34 -21.90
N TYR A 424 4.07 -1.77 -21.86
CA TYR A 424 5.23 -0.94 -22.21
C TYR A 424 5.81 -1.31 -23.58
N THR A 425 6.29 -0.30 -24.29
CA THR A 425 7.06 -0.46 -25.53
C THR A 425 8.55 -0.30 -25.31
N ARG A 426 9.01 -0.03 -24.08
CA ARG A 426 10.41 0.13 -23.67
C ARG A 426 10.71 -0.79 -22.48
N THR A 427 12.00 -1.05 -22.27
CA THR A 427 12.47 -1.87 -21.14
C THR A 427 11.95 -1.30 -19.81
N VAL A 428 11.37 -2.17 -18.99
CA VAL A 428 10.85 -1.83 -17.67
C VAL A 428 12.02 -1.64 -16.71
N GLY A 429 12.08 -0.48 -16.06
CA GLY A 429 13.10 -0.12 -15.08
C GLY A 429 12.80 -0.65 -13.67
N VAL A 430 13.78 -0.52 -12.77
CA VAL A 430 13.69 -1.00 -11.38
C VAL A 430 12.61 -0.29 -10.55
N ALA A 431 12.19 0.92 -10.94
CA ALA A 431 11.15 1.68 -10.24
C ALA A 431 9.83 0.89 -10.15
N ALA A 432 9.31 0.42 -11.29
CA ALA A 432 8.07 -0.37 -11.31
C ALA A 432 8.13 -1.65 -10.45
N VAL A 433 9.31 -2.28 -10.37
CA VAL A 433 9.50 -3.49 -9.54
C VAL A 433 9.52 -3.14 -8.04
N ARG A 434 10.07 -1.97 -7.68
CA ARG A 434 10.04 -1.46 -6.30
C ARG A 434 8.64 -1.08 -5.88
N ASP A 435 7.90 -0.44 -6.77
CA ASP A 435 6.52 -0.04 -6.52
C ASP A 435 5.65 -1.28 -6.24
N LEU A 436 5.71 -2.29 -7.13
CA LEU A 436 5.00 -3.56 -6.90
C LEU A 436 5.43 -4.25 -5.60
N PHE A 437 6.72 -4.22 -5.25
CA PHE A 437 7.18 -4.78 -3.99
C PHE A 437 6.58 -4.07 -2.77
N GLY A 438 6.51 -2.73 -2.80
CA GLY A 438 5.80 -1.94 -1.78
C GLY A 438 4.34 -2.36 -1.66
N THR A 439 3.64 -2.45 -2.80
CA THR A 439 2.25 -2.90 -2.85
C THR A 439 2.08 -4.32 -2.31
N THR A 440 2.99 -5.23 -2.65
CA THR A 440 2.92 -6.64 -2.21
C THR A 440 3.04 -6.74 -0.68
N MET A 441 3.90 -5.93 -0.07
CA MET A 441 4.04 -5.87 1.40
C MET A 441 2.83 -5.21 2.07
N ASN A 442 2.34 -4.10 1.51
CA ASN A 442 1.17 -3.38 2.04
C ASN A 442 -0.10 -4.25 2.01
N GLU A 443 -0.29 -5.00 0.92
CA GLU A 443 -1.43 -5.89 0.73
C GLU A 443 -1.37 -7.18 1.58
N GLY A 444 -0.26 -7.43 2.29
CA GLY A 444 -0.01 -8.69 2.99
C GLY A 444 0.09 -9.89 2.04
N ALA A 445 0.45 -9.66 0.78
CA ALA A 445 0.50 -10.69 -0.24
C ALA A 445 1.74 -11.56 -0.12
N SER A 446 1.58 -12.86 -0.30
CA SER A 446 2.68 -13.83 -0.29
C SER A 446 3.55 -13.73 -1.55
N LYS A 447 3.02 -13.12 -2.63
CA LYS A 447 3.73 -12.92 -3.90
C LYS A 447 3.18 -11.74 -4.71
N GLY A 448 4.07 -11.04 -5.41
CA GLY A 448 3.71 -10.07 -6.45
C GLY A 448 4.12 -10.57 -7.83
N ILE A 449 3.30 -10.31 -8.86
CA ILE A 449 3.58 -10.64 -10.26
C ILE A 449 3.51 -9.37 -11.09
N LEU A 450 4.62 -9.02 -11.76
CA LEU A 450 4.65 -7.92 -12.73
C LEU A 450 4.63 -8.50 -14.14
N VAL A 451 3.65 -8.11 -14.94
CA VAL A 451 3.43 -8.57 -16.31
C VAL A 451 3.68 -7.41 -17.26
N THR A 452 4.45 -7.64 -18.32
CA THR A 452 4.70 -6.59 -19.31
C THR A 452 4.77 -7.13 -20.74
N THR A 453 4.48 -6.26 -21.71
CA THR A 453 4.72 -6.52 -23.15
C THR A 453 6.18 -6.30 -23.55
N ALA A 454 7.03 -5.77 -22.68
CA ALA A 454 8.45 -5.53 -22.93
C ALA A 454 9.37 -6.51 -22.16
N ASP A 455 10.66 -6.18 -22.07
CA ASP A 455 11.64 -6.86 -21.22
C ASP A 455 11.98 -6.02 -19.98
N TYR A 456 12.58 -6.65 -18.97
CA TYR A 456 13.10 -5.99 -17.77
C TYR A 456 14.59 -5.67 -17.89
N GLY A 457 15.01 -4.56 -17.29
CA GLY A 457 16.42 -4.20 -17.19
C GLY A 457 17.21 -5.08 -16.20
N PRO A 458 18.56 -5.13 -16.28
CA PRO A 458 19.39 -5.91 -15.35
C PRO A 458 19.15 -5.56 -13.87
N ASP A 459 18.92 -4.28 -13.56
CA ASP A 459 18.66 -3.82 -12.20
C ASP A 459 17.31 -4.29 -11.66
N ALA A 460 16.31 -4.47 -12.54
CA ALA A 460 15.00 -5.00 -12.17
C ALA A 460 15.10 -6.48 -11.77
N TYR A 461 15.83 -7.30 -12.54
CA TYR A 461 16.10 -8.69 -12.19
C TYR A 461 16.91 -8.81 -10.89
N LYS A 462 17.95 -7.99 -10.74
CA LYS A 462 18.78 -7.97 -9.54
C LYS A 462 17.96 -7.60 -8.29
N PHE A 463 17.03 -6.67 -8.42
CA PHE A 463 16.16 -6.28 -7.30
C PHE A 463 15.14 -7.38 -6.95
N ALA A 464 14.61 -8.11 -7.92
CA ALA A 464 13.62 -9.16 -7.69
C ALA A 464 14.20 -10.49 -7.14
N SER A 465 15.49 -10.76 -7.35
CA SER A 465 16.08 -12.09 -7.10
C SER A 465 15.97 -12.65 -5.67
N ASP A 466 15.79 -11.79 -4.68
CA ASP A 466 15.71 -12.12 -3.25
C ASP A 466 14.35 -11.72 -2.64
N LYS A 467 13.34 -11.44 -3.48
CA LYS A 467 12.03 -10.93 -3.07
C LYS A 467 10.91 -11.83 -3.58
N PRO A 468 9.73 -11.82 -2.95
CA PRO A 468 8.55 -12.54 -3.42
C PRO A 468 7.93 -11.87 -4.67
N ILE A 469 8.75 -11.55 -5.67
CA ILE A 469 8.34 -10.86 -6.90
C ILE A 469 8.70 -11.70 -8.11
N THR A 470 7.70 -11.97 -8.95
CA THR A 470 7.85 -12.68 -10.21
C THR A 470 7.76 -11.71 -11.37
N LEU A 471 8.77 -11.72 -12.24
CA LEU A 471 8.82 -10.89 -13.44
C LEU A 471 8.38 -11.71 -14.66
N MET A 472 7.26 -11.32 -15.27
CA MET A 472 6.73 -11.91 -16.49
C MET A 472 6.93 -10.97 -17.67
N THR A 473 7.83 -11.36 -18.59
CA THR A 473 8.12 -10.65 -19.83
C THR A 473 7.06 -10.96 -20.89
N GLY A 474 7.15 -10.26 -22.04
CA GLY A 474 6.29 -10.54 -23.18
C GLY A 474 6.35 -12.01 -23.65
N SER A 475 7.51 -12.65 -23.58
CA SER A 475 7.65 -14.08 -23.93
C SER A 475 6.92 -15.01 -22.95
N HIS A 476 6.99 -14.72 -21.64
CA HIS A 476 6.23 -15.47 -20.62
C HIS A 476 4.72 -15.30 -20.83
N LEU A 477 4.28 -14.07 -21.14
CA LEU A 477 2.88 -13.76 -21.40
C LEU A 477 2.35 -14.51 -22.64
N LEU A 478 3.09 -14.50 -23.75
CA LEU A 478 2.72 -15.23 -24.97
C LEU A 478 2.60 -16.74 -24.73
N HIS A 479 3.52 -17.32 -23.95
CA HIS A 479 3.46 -18.73 -23.60
C HIS A 479 2.20 -19.07 -22.78
N LEU A 480 1.86 -18.21 -21.80
CA LEU A 480 0.69 -18.42 -20.97
C LEU A 480 -0.61 -18.25 -21.77
N LEU A 481 -0.67 -17.26 -22.67
CA LEU A 481 -1.78 -17.07 -23.60
C LEU A 481 -2.00 -18.30 -24.49
N GLU A 482 -0.94 -18.85 -25.07
CA GLU A 482 -1.02 -20.04 -25.93
C GLU A 482 -1.53 -21.26 -25.16
N LYS A 483 -1.10 -21.44 -23.90
CA LYS A 483 -1.58 -22.50 -23.01
C LYS A 483 -3.10 -22.46 -22.80
N HIS A 484 -3.68 -21.26 -22.76
CA HIS A 484 -5.12 -21.04 -22.58
C HIS A 484 -5.88 -20.81 -23.89
N GLY A 485 -5.27 -21.12 -25.03
CA GLY A 485 -5.92 -21.10 -26.35
C GLY A 485 -5.97 -19.74 -27.04
N PHE A 486 -5.29 -18.73 -26.51
CA PHE A 486 -5.17 -17.41 -27.13
C PHE A 486 -3.96 -17.36 -28.07
N LYS A 487 -4.14 -16.81 -29.27
CA LYS A 487 -3.04 -16.56 -30.21
C LYS A 487 -2.83 -15.06 -30.36
N ALA A 488 -1.71 -14.57 -29.84
CA ALA A 488 -1.31 -13.17 -29.95
C ALA A 488 0.15 -13.06 -30.38
N LYS A 489 0.56 -11.86 -30.76
CA LYS A 489 1.96 -11.50 -31.01
C LYS A 489 2.34 -10.25 -30.24
N ILE A 490 3.63 -10.05 -30.05
CA ILE A 490 4.20 -8.82 -29.52
C ILE A 490 5.20 -8.30 -30.55
N ASP A 491 4.83 -7.21 -31.23
CA ASP A 491 5.73 -6.46 -32.12
C ASP A 491 5.83 -5.01 -31.64
N ILE A 492 6.85 -4.76 -30.82
CA ILE A 492 7.13 -3.45 -30.23
C ILE A 492 7.48 -2.42 -31.30
N LYS A 493 8.14 -2.84 -32.40
CA LYS A 493 8.58 -1.92 -33.45
C LYS A 493 7.39 -1.44 -34.28
N ALA A 494 6.48 -2.33 -34.63
CA ALA A 494 5.21 -1.99 -35.28
C ALA A 494 4.34 -1.12 -34.36
N ALA A 495 4.20 -1.49 -33.08
CA ALA A 495 3.42 -0.73 -32.11
C ALA A 495 3.91 0.72 -31.95
N ARG A 496 5.24 0.93 -31.87
CA ARG A 496 5.82 2.29 -31.82
C ARG A 496 5.54 3.10 -33.09
N ALA A 497 5.57 2.47 -34.26
CA ALA A 497 5.27 3.11 -35.53
C ALA A 497 3.79 3.52 -35.64
N GLU A 498 2.87 2.69 -35.17
CA GLU A 498 1.43 2.98 -35.10
C GLU A 498 1.10 4.09 -34.09
N MET A 499 1.83 4.14 -32.97
CA MET A 499 1.69 5.19 -31.95
C MET A 499 2.41 6.51 -32.28
N GLY A 500 3.00 6.65 -33.48
CA GLY A 500 3.72 7.86 -33.89
C GLY A 500 5.01 8.13 -33.11
N MET A 501 5.51 7.13 -32.36
CA MET A 501 6.73 7.22 -31.58
C MET A 501 7.91 6.72 -32.43
N GLY A 502 8.61 7.67 -33.08
CA GLY A 502 9.84 7.38 -33.83
C GLY A 502 10.88 6.62 -33.01
N SER A 503 11.65 5.77 -33.69
CA SER A 503 12.59 4.75 -33.18
C SER A 503 13.46 5.19 -32.00
#